data_AF-A0A7C2QA03-F1
#
_entry.id   AF-A0A7C2QA03-F1
#
_cell.length_a   1.000
_cell.length_b   1.000
_cell.length_c   1.000
_cell.angle_alpha   90.00
_cell.angle_beta   90.00
_cell.angle_gamma   90.00
#
_symmetry.space_group_name_H-M   'P 1'
#
loop_
_entity.id
_entity.type
_entity.pdbx_description
1 polymer ?
#
loop_
_entity_poly.entity_id
_entity_poly.type
_entity_poly.pdbx_seq_one_letter_code
_entity_poly.pdbx_strand_id
1 'polypeptide(L)'
;MPRKQAPPPQAPVSMFLATLMPIIAAHRPAFRQERTFRRAVALLVGALVAFARHTVTQVLLALGMHDMDPTACSRLLRRSRFDEATLNECLVRETLKRCSTHDPAVIGIDSTQIPRRRLTFPGRSWLRARHTAVFQRGIHRAHRCVHCAWLPPRVKGFTRAIPLRFLPALPPTAAPADARSAKEWEVGLACIRWMRQQRTAAGRAARWVVVLADGACATVGMWRGVPAQVALIVRTARNRCRSLPPPPTGRGRPRRYGKRAPQPASWLATQELFRRKRVLVRGRRIAMRYQVHGPYLCDGVPDHAVFLIVLGGATWQRVKRRPRLGRREPACSLITAVTTDTDWVVPLSVGQILAWVWQCWEREVAQRELNAGVGVGQNQCWNQRSAVVSGPWRGWVYAVLVLAGYRTWGWICGPTRPERWWRGAQRWRFTTRWCSYRAALWGTAACRSLWTTSADDWLNKEHTIIALTNAARAAARA
;
A
#
# COMPACT_ATOMS: atom_id res chain seq x y z
N MET A 1 -4.68 -54.08 -25.84
CA MET A 1 -3.90 -52.83 -25.67
C MET A 1 -4.85 -51.68 -25.36
N PRO A 2 -4.74 -50.99 -24.20
CA PRO A 2 -5.60 -49.86 -23.91
C PRO A 2 -5.19 -48.66 -24.78
N ARG A 3 -6.17 -48.09 -25.51
CA ARG A 3 -6.01 -46.87 -26.31
C ARG A 3 -5.48 -45.74 -25.43
N LYS A 4 -4.33 -45.16 -25.80
CA LYS A 4 -3.85 -43.88 -25.25
C LYS A 4 -4.95 -42.84 -25.42
N GLN A 5 -5.59 -42.44 -24.33
CA GLN A 5 -6.46 -41.26 -24.32
C GLN A 5 -5.61 -40.06 -24.73
N ALA A 6 -6.02 -39.37 -25.79
CA ALA A 6 -5.45 -38.08 -26.15
C ALA A 6 -5.56 -37.13 -24.93
N PRO A 7 -4.55 -36.30 -24.66
CA PRO A 7 -4.63 -35.34 -23.57
C PRO A 7 -5.88 -34.47 -23.74
N PRO A 8 -6.62 -34.18 -22.65
CA PRO A 8 -7.81 -33.36 -22.75
C PRO A 8 -7.48 -32.01 -23.40
N PRO A 9 -8.36 -31.46 -24.25
CA PRO A 9 -8.14 -30.17 -24.87
C PRO A 9 -7.82 -29.15 -23.78
N GLN A 10 -6.70 -28.44 -23.92
CA GLN A 10 -6.27 -27.44 -22.95
C GLN A 10 -7.36 -26.37 -22.86
N ALA A 11 -8.00 -26.25 -21.69
CA ALA A 11 -8.94 -25.18 -21.43
C ALA A 11 -8.26 -23.83 -21.74
N PRO A 12 -8.95 -22.87 -22.38
CA PRO A 12 -8.35 -21.58 -22.73
C PRO A 12 -7.77 -20.93 -21.47
N VAL A 13 -6.49 -20.58 -21.52
CA VAL A 13 -5.80 -19.94 -20.40
C VAL A 13 -6.57 -18.68 -20.01
N SER A 14 -7.07 -18.64 -18.77
CA SER A 14 -7.76 -17.46 -18.27
C SER A 14 -6.91 -16.20 -18.53
N MET A 15 -7.51 -15.14 -19.07
CA MET A 15 -6.84 -13.86 -19.35
C MET A 15 -6.06 -13.32 -18.13
N PHE A 16 -6.53 -13.65 -16.93
CA PHE A 16 -5.81 -13.34 -15.69
C PHE A 16 -4.48 -14.09 -15.59
N LEU A 17 -4.46 -15.40 -15.83
CA LEU A 17 -3.23 -16.19 -15.80
C LEU A 17 -2.26 -15.79 -16.92
N ALA A 18 -2.79 -15.52 -18.12
CA ALA A 18 -2.01 -14.96 -19.22
C ALA A 18 -1.34 -13.62 -18.87
N THR A 19 -1.93 -12.86 -17.94
CA THR A 19 -1.36 -11.61 -17.43
C THR A 19 -0.43 -11.81 -16.22
N LEU A 20 -0.80 -12.71 -15.30
CA LEU A 20 -0.08 -12.97 -14.06
C LEU A 20 1.27 -13.65 -14.32
N MET A 21 1.29 -14.66 -15.19
CA MET A 21 2.50 -15.47 -15.42
C MET A 21 3.66 -14.65 -15.99
N PRO A 22 3.48 -13.76 -16.98
CA PRO A 22 4.56 -12.86 -17.44
C PRO A 22 5.07 -11.92 -16.35
N ILE A 23 4.19 -11.41 -15.47
CA ILE A 23 4.61 -10.55 -14.35
C ILE A 23 5.48 -11.35 -13.39
N ILE A 24 5.06 -12.57 -13.01
CA ILE A 24 5.85 -13.45 -12.14
C ILE A 24 7.19 -13.79 -12.80
N ALA A 25 7.19 -14.15 -14.09
CA ALA A 25 8.39 -14.48 -14.85
C ALA A 25 9.40 -13.32 -14.89
N ALA A 26 8.94 -12.07 -14.96
CA ALA A 26 9.82 -10.89 -14.90
C ALA A 26 10.62 -10.79 -13.59
N HIS A 27 10.19 -11.46 -12.53
CA HIS A 27 10.87 -11.50 -11.22
C HIS A 27 11.84 -12.69 -11.08
N ARG A 28 11.94 -13.57 -12.08
CA ARG A 28 12.85 -14.72 -12.07
C ARG A 28 14.31 -14.36 -11.73
N PRO A 29 14.89 -13.23 -12.21
CA PRO A 29 16.28 -12.85 -11.88
C PRO A 29 16.55 -12.65 -10.38
N ALA A 30 15.52 -12.40 -9.56
CA ALA A 30 15.69 -12.27 -8.12
C ALA A 30 16.03 -13.60 -7.42
N PHE A 31 15.97 -14.72 -8.13
CA PHE A 31 16.22 -16.06 -7.60
C PHE A 31 17.44 -16.66 -8.31
N ARG A 32 18.44 -17.10 -7.53
CA ARG A 32 19.65 -17.72 -8.09
C ARG A 32 19.41 -19.09 -8.73
N GLN A 33 18.31 -19.76 -8.35
CA GLN A 33 18.02 -21.13 -8.79
C GLN A 33 16.56 -21.26 -9.22
N GLU A 34 16.33 -22.00 -10.29
CA GLU A 34 14.99 -22.21 -10.83
C GLU A 34 14.06 -22.88 -9.80
N ARG A 35 14.55 -23.85 -9.03
CA ARG A 35 13.77 -24.48 -7.95
C ARG A 35 13.29 -23.49 -6.89
N THR A 36 14.07 -22.44 -6.59
CA THR A 36 13.66 -21.42 -5.62
C THR A 36 12.61 -20.48 -6.19
N PHE A 37 12.73 -20.13 -7.47
CA PHE A 37 11.70 -19.38 -8.20
C PHE A 37 10.39 -20.16 -8.25
N ARG A 38 10.40 -21.44 -8.66
CA ARG A 38 9.19 -22.27 -8.71
C ARG A 38 8.50 -22.40 -7.35
N ARG A 39 9.26 -22.52 -6.26
CA ARG A 39 8.70 -22.50 -4.89
C ARG A 39 8.04 -21.16 -4.55
N ALA A 40 8.66 -20.05 -4.93
CA ALA A 40 8.08 -18.72 -4.80
C ALA A 40 6.74 -18.61 -5.56
N VAL A 41 6.67 -19.13 -6.80
CA VAL A 41 5.44 -19.20 -7.58
C VAL A 41 4.38 -20.06 -6.89
N ALA A 42 4.76 -21.26 -6.42
CA ALA A 42 3.86 -22.14 -5.69
C ALA A 42 3.29 -21.45 -4.44
N LEU A 43 4.11 -20.77 -3.63
CA LEU A 43 3.63 -20.06 -2.45
C LEU A 43 2.71 -18.87 -2.79
N LEU A 44 2.93 -18.20 -3.92
CA LEU A 44 2.06 -17.14 -4.42
C LEU A 44 0.71 -17.70 -4.87
N VAL A 45 0.70 -18.75 -5.68
CA VAL A 45 -0.52 -19.40 -6.19
C VAL A 45 -1.30 -20.05 -5.05
N GLY A 46 -0.62 -20.79 -4.18
CA GLY A 46 -1.23 -21.43 -3.01
C GLY A 46 -1.84 -20.40 -2.05
N ALA A 47 -1.29 -19.18 -1.97
CA ALA A 47 -1.91 -18.11 -1.19
C ALA A 47 -3.26 -17.65 -1.74
N LEU A 48 -3.57 -17.83 -3.04
CA LEU A 48 -4.90 -17.52 -3.60
C LEU A 48 -5.94 -18.60 -3.27
N VAL A 49 -5.51 -19.85 -3.17
CA VAL A 49 -6.40 -21.00 -2.94
C VAL A 49 -6.49 -21.42 -1.48
N ALA A 50 -5.61 -20.92 -0.60
CA ALA A 50 -5.77 -21.07 0.85
C ALA A 50 -7.06 -20.40 1.33
N PHE A 51 -7.87 -21.11 2.11
CA PHE A 51 -9.10 -20.60 2.72
C PHE A 51 -8.93 -20.24 4.20
N ALA A 52 -7.95 -20.85 4.86
CA ALA A 52 -7.64 -20.66 6.27
C ALA A 52 -6.54 -19.61 6.46
N ARG A 53 -5.65 -19.82 7.44
CA ARG A 53 -4.47 -18.96 7.64
C ARG A 53 -3.51 -19.14 6.47
N HIS A 54 -2.86 -18.07 6.05
CA HIS A 54 -1.80 -18.07 5.05
C HIS A 54 -0.45 -18.40 5.69
N THR A 55 -0.33 -19.50 6.44
CA THR A 55 1.00 -20.01 6.85
C THR A 55 1.61 -20.81 5.70
N VAL A 56 2.93 -21.06 5.72
CA VAL A 56 3.59 -21.87 4.67
C VAL A 56 2.94 -23.25 4.56
N THR A 57 2.73 -23.94 5.69
CA THR A 57 2.10 -25.26 5.72
C THR A 57 0.68 -25.23 5.15
N GLN A 58 -0.14 -24.25 5.54
CA GLN A 58 -1.52 -24.13 5.05
C GLN A 58 -1.58 -23.84 3.55
N VAL A 59 -0.64 -23.04 3.05
CA VAL A 59 -0.48 -22.79 1.61
C VAL A 59 -0.10 -24.08 0.86
N LEU A 60 0.76 -24.93 1.43
CA LEU A 60 1.13 -26.22 0.83
C LEU A 60 -0.03 -27.22 0.84
N LEU A 61 -0.77 -27.29 1.95
CA LEU A 61 -1.99 -28.11 2.04
C LEU A 61 -3.03 -27.69 1.00
N ALA A 62 -3.22 -26.38 0.80
CA ALA A 62 -4.12 -25.86 -0.22
C ALA A 62 -3.69 -26.19 -1.66
N LEU A 63 -2.42 -26.54 -1.87
CA LEU A 63 -1.88 -27.03 -3.15
C LEU A 63 -1.92 -28.57 -3.26
N GLY A 64 -2.49 -29.28 -2.28
CA GLY A 64 -2.51 -30.74 -2.23
C GLY A 64 -1.17 -31.37 -1.85
N MET A 65 -0.18 -30.59 -1.41
CA MET A 65 1.16 -31.06 -1.07
C MET A 65 1.24 -31.54 0.39
N HIS A 66 0.40 -32.52 0.74
CA HIS A 66 0.24 -33.02 2.11
C HIS A 66 1.43 -33.84 2.60
N ASP A 67 2.08 -34.61 1.72
CA ASP A 67 3.23 -35.46 2.07
C ASP A 67 4.59 -34.77 1.90
N MET A 68 4.60 -33.48 1.52
CA MET A 68 5.87 -32.77 1.32
C MET A 68 6.40 -32.12 2.60
N ASP A 69 7.70 -32.26 2.83
CA ASP A 69 8.41 -31.50 3.87
C ASP A 69 8.32 -29.97 3.63
N PRO A 70 7.69 -29.21 4.55
CA PRO A 70 7.55 -27.75 4.41
C PRO A 70 8.87 -26.99 4.62
N THR A 71 9.94 -27.66 5.07
CA THR A 71 11.25 -27.05 5.35
C THR A 71 11.83 -26.42 4.10
N ALA A 72 11.67 -27.05 2.94
CA ALA A 72 12.18 -26.54 1.67
C ALA A 72 11.56 -25.19 1.28
N CYS A 73 10.27 -25.02 1.52
CA CYS A 73 9.53 -23.77 1.28
C CYS A 73 9.80 -22.74 2.38
N SER A 74 9.93 -23.17 3.64
CA SER A 74 10.31 -22.31 4.76
C SER A 74 11.74 -21.75 4.60
N ARG A 75 12.66 -22.52 4.00
CA ARG A 75 14.02 -22.08 3.66
C ARG A 75 14.04 -20.92 2.65
N LEU A 76 12.97 -20.70 1.88
CA LEU A 76 12.85 -19.53 1.01
C LEU A 76 12.95 -18.22 1.82
N LEU A 77 12.29 -18.17 2.99
CA LEU A 77 12.27 -17.00 3.87
C LEU A 77 13.37 -17.05 4.94
N ARG A 78 13.75 -18.25 5.40
CA ARG A 78 14.79 -18.43 6.45
C ARG A 78 16.22 -18.27 5.93
N ARG A 79 16.46 -18.45 4.64
CA ARG A 79 17.78 -18.31 4.01
C ARG A 79 17.71 -17.25 2.90
N SER A 80 18.85 -16.73 2.46
CA SER A 80 18.94 -15.75 1.37
C SER A 80 18.71 -16.40 -0.01
N ARG A 81 17.50 -16.93 -0.23
CA ARG A 81 17.13 -17.66 -1.46
C ARG A 81 16.51 -16.79 -2.54
N PHE A 82 16.20 -15.55 -2.21
CA PHE A 82 15.83 -14.51 -3.16
C PHE A 82 16.45 -13.19 -2.72
N ASP A 83 16.70 -12.32 -3.69
CA ASP A 83 17.11 -10.94 -3.45
C ASP A 83 15.90 -10.00 -3.42
N GLU A 84 15.65 -9.37 -2.28
CA GLU A 84 14.54 -8.46 -2.09
C GLU A 84 14.71 -7.18 -2.92
N ALA A 85 15.95 -6.71 -3.12
CA ALA A 85 16.21 -5.53 -3.93
C ALA A 85 15.78 -5.78 -5.38
N THR A 86 16.30 -6.84 -6.01
CA THR A 86 15.92 -7.24 -7.37
C THR A 86 14.41 -7.49 -7.50
N LEU A 87 13.75 -8.12 -6.52
CA LEU A 87 12.28 -8.29 -6.55
C LEU A 87 11.54 -6.96 -6.66
N ASN A 88 11.91 -5.99 -5.82
CA ASN A 88 11.25 -4.68 -5.79
C ASN A 88 11.57 -3.86 -7.06
N GLU A 89 12.76 -4.01 -7.63
CA GLU A 89 13.16 -3.37 -8.89
C GLU A 89 12.39 -3.92 -10.09
N CYS A 90 12.26 -5.25 -10.18
CA CYS A 90 11.37 -5.89 -11.15
C CYS A 90 9.95 -5.34 -11.03
N LEU A 91 9.43 -5.23 -9.81
CA LEU A 91 8.09 -4.69 -9.58
C LEU A 91 7.96 -3.24 -10.06
N VAL A 92 8.93 -2.37 -9.77
CA VAL A 92 8.94 -0.99 -10.28
C VAL A 92 8.95 -0.96 -11.80
N ARG A 93 9.79 -1.77 -12.46
CA ARG A 93 9.80 -1.88 -13.93
C ARG A 93 8.42 -2.28 -14.47
N GLU A 94 7.75 -3.23 -13.82
CA GLU A 94 6.38 -3.61 -14.19
C GLU A 94 5.36 -2.47 -13.99
N THR A 95 5.51 -1.62 -12.97
CA THR A 95 4.63 -0.44 -12.81
C THR A 95 4.87 0.62 -13.90
N LEU A 96 6.13 0.83 -14.29
CA LEU A 96 6.52 1.83 -15.30
C LEU A 96 5.97 1.53 -16.69
N LYS A 97 5.75 0.25 -17.04
CA LYS A 97 5.13 -0.17 -18.31
C LYS A 97 3.73 0.42 -18.56
N ARG A 98 3.04 0.88 -17.51
CA ARG A 98 1.69 1.49 -17.61
C ARG A 98 1.69 2.99 -17.31
N CYS A 99 2.86 3.57 -17.01
CA CYS A 99 2.99 4.99 -16.69
C CYS A 99 3.49 5.75 -17.91
N SER A 100 2.80 6.86 -18.24
CA SER A 100 3.33 7.85 -19.17
C SER A 100 4.76 8.25 -18.76
N THR A 101 5.61 8.50 -19.75
CA THR A 101 6.97 9.00 -19.58
C THR A 101 6.98 10.41 -18.98
N HIS A 102 5.89 11.17 -19.15
CA HIS A 102 5.76 12.55 -18.68
C HIS A 102 5.13 12.69 -17.30
N ASP A 103 4.41 11.66 -16.84
CA ASP A 103 3.71 11.73 -15.55
C ASP A 103 4.68 11.66 -14.35
N PRO A 104 4.39 12.40 -13.27
CA PRO A 104 5.11 12.25 -12.02
C PRO A 104 4.87 10.85 -11.42
N ALA A 105 5.89 10.30 -10.77
CA ALA A 105 5.73 9.08 -10.00
C ALA A 105 5.14 9.42 -8.63
N VAL A 106 3.90 9.00 -8.37
CA VAL A 106 3.26 9.27 -7.09
C VAL A 106 3.42 8.07 -6.17
N ILE A 107 4.02 8.29 -5.01
CA ILE A 107 4.15 7.28 -3.96
C ILE A 107 3.53 7.76 -2.66
N GLY A 108 3.06 6.81 -1.87
CA GLY A 108 2.58 7.04 -0.53
C GLY A 108 3.46 6.32 0.50
N ILE A 109 3.77 7.01 1.59
CA ILE A 109 4.52 6.46 2.71
C ILE A 109 3.63 6.46 3.94
N ASP A 110 3.46 5.30 4.54
CA ASP A 110 2.74 5.15 5.79
C ASP A 110 3.32 3.99 6.61
N SER A 111 3.27 4.11 7.93
CA SER A 111 3.68 3.03 8.82
C SER A 111 2.48 2.20 9.23
N THR A 112 2.70 0.91 9.41
CA THR A 112 1.70 -0.01 9.95
C THR A 112 2.32 -0.87 11.03
N GLN A 113 1.48 -1.29 11.96
CA GLN A 113 1.87 -2.15 13.07
C GLN A 113 1.16 -3.48 12.89
N ILE A 114 1.94 -4.55 12.80
CA ILE A 114 1.43 -5.91 12.62
C ILE A 114 1.42 -6.57 13.99
N PRO A 115 0.25 -6.81 14.60
CA PRO A 115 0.18 -7.39 15.94
C PRO A 115 0.87 -8.75 16.00
N ARG A 116 1.55 -9.02 17.12
CA ARG A 116 2.25 -10.28 17.38
C ARG A 116 1.85 -10.81 18.75
N ARG A 117 1.27 -12.01 18.78
CA ARG A 117 0.84 -12.65 20.03
C ARG A 117 2.03 -13.19 20.82
N ARG A 118 2.99 -13.84 20.13
CA ARG A 118 4.13 -14.53 20.75
C ARG A 118 5.16 -13.58 21.37
N LEU A 119 5.67 -13.99 22.54
CA LEU A 119 6.74 -13.33 23.29
C LEU A 119 8.15 -13.60 22.72
N THR A 120 8.31 -14.52 21.79
CA THR A 120 9.65 -14.84 21.24
C THR A 120 9.79 -14.42 19.78
N PHE A 121 8.82 -13.69 19.22
CA PHE A 121 8.87 -13.26 17.82
C PHE A 121 10.02 -12.24 17.62
N PRO A 122 11.01 -12.51 16.74
CA PRO A 122 12.11 -11.59 16.47
C PRO A 122 11.62 -10.23 15.94
N GLY A 123 12.25 -9.13 16.37
CA GLY A 123 11.89 -7.77 15.91
C GLY A 123 10.59 -7.22 16.49
N ARG A 124 9.92 -7.95 17.39
CA ARG A 124 8.73 -7.43 18.08
C ARG A 124 9.10 -6.29 19.01
N SER A 125 8.19 -5.34 19.20
CA SER A 125 8.32 -4.28 20.20
C SER A 125 6.97 -3.98 20.83
N TRP A 126 6.98 -3.35 22.01
CA TRP A 126 5.80 -2.74 22.58
C TRP A 126 5.56 -1.39 21.93
N LEU A 127 4.42 -1.25 21.25
CA LEU A 127 4.02 -0.03 20.55
C LEU A 127 2.69 0.46 21.08
N ARG A 128 2.42 1.76 20.86
CA ARG A 128 1.09 2.32 21.12
C ARG A 128 0.06 1.63 20.24
N ALA A 129 -0.97 1.06 20.86
CA ALA A 129 -2.05 0.39 20.16
C ALA A 129 -2.91 1.42 19.43
N ARG A 130 -3.18 1.18 18.14
CA ARG A 130 -3.97 2.11 17.30
C ARG A 130 -5.47 2.03 17.54
N HIS A 131 -5.95 0.97 18.19
CA HIS A 131 -7.38 0.66 18.36
C HIS A 131 -7.85 0.75 19.81
N THR A 132 -7.26 1.66 20.58
CA THR A 132 -7.69 1.96 21.95
C THR A 132 -8.37 3.32 22.00
N ALA A 133 -9.15 3.57 23.06
CA ALA A 133 -9.79 4.85 23.27
C ALA A 133 -8.77 6.00 23.24
N VAL A 134 -9.17 7.16 22.71
CA VAL A 134 -8.27 8.32 22.56
C VAL A 134 -7.76 8.82 23.92
N PHE A 135 -8.61 8.73 24.95
CA PHE A 135 -8.34 9.13 26.33
C PHE A 135 -7.60 8.06 27.16
N GLN A 136 -7.59 6.80 26.72
CA GLN A 136 -6.89 5.71 27.40
C GLN A 136 -6.05 4.92 26.38
N ARG A 137 -4.83 5.40 26.18
CA ARG A 137 -3.92 4.84 25.17
C ARG A 137 -3.29 3.55 25.69
N GLY A 138 -3.69 2.42 25.14
CA GLY A 138 -3.07 1.15 25.45
C GLY A 138 -1.79 0.90 24.65
N ILE A 139 -1.09 -0.17 25.03
CA ILE A 139 0.07 -0.70 24.30
C ILE A 139 -0.21 -2.11 23.83
N HIS A 140 0.44 -2.53 22.75
CA HIS A 140 0.39 -3.90 22.26
C HIS A 140 1.73 -4.33 21.69
N ARG A 141 1.93 -5.64 21.56
CA ARG A 141 3.11 -6.21 20.90
C ARG A 141 2.89 -6.21 19.40
N ALA A 142 3.81 -5.60 18.67
CA ALA A 142 3.73 -5.56 17.22
C ALA A 142 5.11 -5.54 16.55
N HIS A 143 5.10 -5.97 15.30
CA HIS A 143 6.19 -5.76 14.36
C HIS A 143 5.82 -4.56 13.49
N ARG A 144 6.66 -3.52 13.48
CA ARG A 144 6.38 -2.30 12.72
C ARG A 144 7.02 -2.34 11.35
N CYS A 145 6.25 -1.94 10.35
CA CYS A 145 6.69 -1.87 8.96
C CYS A 145 6.32 -0.51 8.35
N VAL A 146 7.13 -0.02 7.42
CA VAL A 146 6.81 1.11 6.55
C VAL A 146 6.38 0.58 5.19
N HIS A 147 5.20 1.00 4.76
CA HIS A 147 4.60 0.71 3.48
C HIS A 147 4.89 1.85 2.52
N CYS A 148 5.76 1.60 1.55
CA CYS A 148 5.97 2.46 0.39
C CYS A 148 5.13 1.92 -0.76
N ALA A 149 4.08 2.65 -1.14
CA ALA A 149 3.14 2.23 -2.16
C ALA A 149 3.16 3.17 -3.36
N TRP A 150 3.19 2.62 -4.56
CA TRP A 150 2.87 3.36 -5.77
C TRP A 150 1.37 3.69 -5.82
N LEU A 151 1.08 4.91 -6.24
CA LEU A 151 -0.26 5.39 -6.55
C LEU A 151 -0.33 5.63 -8.06
N PRO A 152 -0.96 4.71 -8.83
CA PRO A 152 -1.11 4.83 -10.26
C PRO A 152 -1.93 6.07 -10.63
N PRO A 153 -1.77 6.58 -11.88
CA PRO A 153 -2.60 7.65 -12.40
C PRO A 153 -4.09 7.39 -12.16
N ARG A 154 -4.81 8.46 -11.79
CA ARG A 154 -6.21 8.35 -11.40
C ARG A 154 -7.08 8.10 -12.63
N VAL A 155 -7.94 7.09 -12.57
CA VAL A 155 -8.97 6.84 -13.59
C VAL A 155 -10.33 7.18 -13.00
N LYS A 156 -11.08 8.09 -13.64
CA LYS A 156 -12.35 8.66 -13.13
C LYS A 156 -12.27 9.07 -11.64
N GLY A 157 -11.13 9.60 -11.19
CA GLY A 157 -10.90 10.01 -9.80
C GLY A 157 -10.63 8.87 -8.81
N PHE A 158 -10.39 7.63 -9.28
CA PHE A 158 -9.96 6.49 -8.45
C PHE A 158 -8.47 6.21 -8.66
N THR A 159 -7.77 5.84 -7.58
CA THR A 159 -6.44 5.22 -7.60
C THR A 159 -6.43 4.04 -6.61
N ARG A 160 -5.28 3.36 -6.47
CA ARG A 160 -5.04 2.40 -5.40
C ARG A 160 -3.56 2.29 -5.04
N ALA A 161 -3.28 2.13 -3.76
CA ALA A 161 -1.93 1.83 -3.30
C ALA A 161 -1.52 0.41 -3.70
N ILE A 162 -0.45 0.30 -4.49
CA ILE A 162 0.21 -0.97 -4.81
C ILE A 162 1.59 -0.92 -4.10
N PRO A 163 1.89 -1.84 -3.17
CA PRO A 163 3.18 -1.84 -2.48
C PRO A 163 4.32 -1.93 -3.49
N LEU A 164 5.28 -1.02 -3.40
CA LEU A 164 6.59 -1.16 -4.06
C LEU A 164 7.60 -1.76 -3.09
N ARG A 165 7.54 -1.35 -1.82
CA ARG A 165 8.35 -1.89 -0.73
C ARG A 165 7.52 -1.92 0.55
N PHE A 166 7.71 -2.96 1.35
CA PHE A 166 7.07 -3.12 2.65
C PHE A 166 8.13 -3.49 3.68
N LEU A 167 8.77 -2.48 4.26
CA LEU A 167 10.05 -2.62 4.94
C LEU A 167 9.89 -2.68 6.46
N PRO A 168 10.71 -3.45 7.20
CA PRO A 168 10.78 -3.36 8.66
C PRO A 168 11.19 -1.94 9.11
N ALA A 169 10.57 -1.44 10.17
CA ALA A 169 10.95 -0.19 10.84
C ALA A 169 10.97 -0.41 12.36
N LEU A 170 11.95 -1.20 12.79
CA LEU A 170 12.05 -1.71 14.14
C LEU A 170 12.62 -0.62 15.07
N PRO A 171 11.95 -0.30 16.19
CA PRO A 171 12.55 0.59 17.18
C PRO A 171 13.83 -0.01 17.78
N PRO A 172 14.71 0.80 18.41
CA PRO A 172 15.84 0.30 19.19
C PRO A 172 15.43 -0.68 20.30
N THR A 173 14.22 -0.53 20.84
CA THR A 173 13.66 -1.40 21.89
C THR A 173 13.02 -2.69 21.35
N ALA A 174 13.17 -2.98 20.05
CA ALA A 174 12.68 -4.23 19.49
C ALA A 174 13.54 -5.42 19.93
N ALA A 175 12.91 -6.60 20.05
CA ALA A 175 13.64 -7.84 20.21
C ALA A 175 14.62 -8.06 19.04
N PRO A 176 15.74 -8.77 19.25
CA PRO A 176 16.74 -9.00 18.21
C PRO A 176 16.15 -9.54 16.91
N ALA A 177 16.61 -9.00 15.78
CA ALA A 177 16.21 -9.38 14.43
C ALA A 177 17.30 -9.05 13.42
N ASP A 178 17.24 -9.68 12.25
CA ASP A 178 18.13 -9.45 11.11
C ASP A 178 17.69 -8.19 10.34
N ALA A 179 17.61 -7.07 11.06
CA ALA A 179 17.27 -5.75 10.54
C ALA A 179 17.80 -4.67 11.47
N ARG A 180 18.37 -3.62 10.90
CA ARG A 180 18.81 -2.45 11.65
C ARG A 180 17.61 -1.72 12.27
N SER A 181 17.75 -1.29 13.52
CA SER A 181 16.77 -0.41 14.15
C SER A 181 16.69 0.94 13.42
N ALA A 182 15.47 1.39 13.16
CA ALA A 182 15.22 2.62 12.43
C ALA A 182 13.90 3.27 12.85
N LYS A 183 13.85 4.60 12.81
CA LYS A 183 12.64 5.39 12.93
C LYS A 183 11.83 5.31 11.63
N GLU A 184 10.52 5.49 11.74
CA GLU A 184 9.60 5.41 10.59
C GLU A 184 9.99 6.35 9.45
N TRP A 185 10.42 7.58 9.78
CA TRP A 185 10.83 8.57 8.79
C TRP A 185 12.15 8.21 8.10
N GLU A 186 13.06 7.49 8.74
CA GLU A 186 14.35 7.07 8.15
C GLU A 186 14.11 6.01 7.07
N VAL A 187 13.26 5.03 7.38
CA VAL A 187 12.85 4.00 6.41
C VAL A 187 12.05 4.61 5.27
N GLY A 188 11.15 5.55 5.59
CA GLY A 188 10.42 6.34 4.59
C GLY A 188 11.37 7.09 3.66
N LEU A 189 12.37 7.79 4.21
CA LEU A 189 13.35 8.54 3.43
C LEU A 189 14.19 7.63 2.54
N ALA A 190 14.61 6.46 3.06
CA ALA A 190 15.30 5.46 2.26
C ALA A 190 14.44 4.97 1.07
N CYS A 191 13.12 4.82 1.27
CA CYS A 191 12.20 4.51 0.17
C CYS A 191 12.11 5.62 -0.88
N ILE A 192 12.11 6.90 -0.45
CA ILE A 192 12.10 8.06 -1.36
C ILE A 192 13.36 8.07 -2.22
N ARG A 193 14.52 7.95 -1.57
CA ARG A 193 15.83 7.93 -2.25
C ARG A 193 15.93 6.76 -3.23
N TRP A 194 15.51 5.58 -2.80
CA TRP A 194 15.45 4.41 -3.67
C TRP A 194 14.52 4.65 -4.87
N MET A 195 13.30 5.15 -4.67
CA MET A 195 12.39 5.42 -5.78
C MET A 195 12.96 6.46 -6.76
N ARG A 196 13.68 7.47 -6.24
CA ARG A 196 14.39 8.45 -7.07
C ARG A 196 15.46 7.78 -7.93
N GLN A 197 16.27 6.89 -7.35
CA GLN A 197 17.28 6.11 -8.08
C GLN A 197 16.63 5.23 -9.16
N GLN A 198 15.55 4.53 -8.85
CA GLN A 198 14.83 3.71 -9.84
C GLN A 198 14.27 4.54 -11.00
N ARG A 199 13.84 5.78 -10.75
CA ARG A 199 13.40 6.71 -11.81
C ARG A 199 14.55 7.18 -12.68
N THR A 200 15.70 7.49 -12.08
CA THR A 200 16.90 7.87 -12.82
C THR A 200 17.38 6.71 -13.70
N ALA A 201 17.48 5.50 -13.15
CA ALA A 201 17.86 4.30 -13.89
C ALA A 201 16.90 3.99 -15.07
N ALA A 202 15.62 4.35 -14.93
CA ALA A 202 14.63 4.22 -16.00
C ALA A 202 14.64 5.38 -17.02
N GLY A 203 15.65 6.26 -17.01
CA GLY A 203 15.74 7.42 -17.91
C GLY A 203 14.72 8.53 -17.62
N ARG A 204 14.12 8.55 -16.43
CA ARG A 204 13.06 9.51 -16.03
C ARG A 204 13.55 10.46 -14.93
N ALA A 205 14.83 10.81 -14.95
CA ALA A 205 15.47 11.66 -13.94
C ALA A 205 14.84 13.06 -13.85
N ALA A 206 14.44 13.68 -14.96
CA ALA A 206 13.84 15.01 -14.94
C ALA A 206 12.42 15.07 -14.33
N ARG A 207 11.78 13.91 -14.09
CA ARG A 207 10.37 13.85 -13.68
C ARG A 207 10.23 13.76 -12.16
N TRP A 208 9.31 14.55 -11.63
CA TRP A 208 9.01 14.60 -10.20
C TRP A 208 8.59 13.26 -9.61
N VAL A 209 9.08 12.99 -8.40
CA VAL A 209 8.48 12.00 -7.49
C VAL A 209 7.62 12.75 -6.49
N VAL A 210 6.31 12.47 -6.47
CA VAL A 210 5.38 13.07 -5.51
C VAL A 210 5.20 12.11 -4.36
N VAL A 211 5.48 12.55 -3.15
CA VAL A 211 5.43 11.71 -1.95
C VAL A 211 4.31 12.18 -1.05
N LEU A 212 3.34 11.31 -0.78
CA LEU A 212 2.28 11.56 0.18
C LEU A 212 2.60 10.87 1.50
N ALA A 213 2.83 11.64 2.55
CA ALA A 213 3.20 11.11 3.85
C ALA A 213 2.38 11.70 5.02
N ASP A 214 2.32 10.93 6.10
CA ASP A 214 1.61 11.34 7.32
C ASP A 214 2.53 12.17 8.23
N GLY A 215 1.95 12.80 9.26
CA GLY A 215 2.69 13.72 10.13
C GLY A 215 3.86 13.10 10.90
N ALA A 216 3.94 11.77 10.99
CA ALA A 216 5.12 11.08 11.50
C ALA A 216 6.38 11.34 10.65
N CYS A 217 6.21 11.69 9.37
CA CYS A 217 7.29 12.08 8.46
C CYS A 217 7.58 13.59 8.48
N ALA A 218 6.85 14.41 9.25
CA ALA A 218 7.09 15.84 9.39
C ALA A 218 8.28 16.12 10.33
N THR A 219 9.46 15.60 10.01
CA THR A 219 10.68 15.70 10.83
C THR A 219 11.76 16.51 10.11
N VAL A 220 12.63 17.15 10.89
CA VAL A 220 13.79 17.91 10.35
C VAL A 220 14.66 17.00 9.47
N GLY A 221 14.91 15.76 9.92
CA GLY A 221 15.70 14.78 9.18
C GLY A 221 15.07 14.35 7.85
N MET A 222 13.73 14.23 7.79
CA MET A 222 13.04 13.97 6.52
C MET A 222 13.23 15.14 5.56
N TRP A 223 12.92 16.37 5.98
CA TRP A 223 13.02 17.56 5.12
C TRP A 223 14.44 17.78 4.59
N ARG A 224 15.47 17.68 5.43
CA ARG A 224 16.88 17.78 5.01
C ARG A 224 17.32 16.64 4.08
N GLY A 225 16.70 15.48 4.22
CA GLY A 225 17.16 14.27 3.56
C GLY A 225 16.56 14.02 2.18
N VAL A 226 15.42 14.66 1.88
CA VAL A 226 14.67 14.50 0.63
C VAL A 226 15.52 15.00 -0.55
N PRO A 227 15.74 14.18 -1.59
CA PRO A 227 16.57 14.58 -2.72
C PRO A 227 15.84 15.57 -3.63
N ALA A 228 16.60 16.20 -4.53
CA ALA A 228 16.05 17.05 -5.58
C ALA A 228 15.04 16.30 -6.48
N GLN A 229 14.13 17.06 -7.10
CA GLN A 229 13.02 16.56 -7.93
C GLN A 229 12.06 15.63 -7.16
N VAL A 230 11.91 15.86 -5.85
CA VAL A 230 10.89 15.23 -5.01
C VAL A 230 9.96 16.29 -4.42
N ALA A 231 8.66 16.14 -4.67
CA ALA A 231 7.62 16.95 -4.07
C ALA A 231 7.05 16.21 -2.85
N LEU A 232 7.51 16.55 -1.65
CA LEU A 232 7.03 15.94 -0.42
C LEU A 232 5.79 16.67 0.09
N ILE A 233 4.69 15.95 0.26
CA ILE A 233 3.41 16.42 0.80
C ILE A 233 3.16 15.69 2.12
N VAL A 234 3.28 16.41 3.23
CA VAL A 234 3.20 15.83 4.57
C VAL A 234 2.10 16.50 5.37
N ARG A 235 1.21 15.69 5.98
CA ARG A 235 0.22 16.22 6.93
C ARG A 235 0.93 16.88 8.12
N THR A 236 0.47 18.07 8.52
CA THR A 236 0.98 18.74 9.71
C THR A 236 -0.14 19.19 10.62
N ALA A 237 0.07 19.01 11.93
CA ALA A 237 -0.70 19.69 12.97
C ALA A 237 0.20 20.61 13.81
N ARG A 238 1.52 20.63 13.54
CA ARG A 238 2.51 21.39 14.31
C ARG A 238 2.87 22.66 13.55
N ASN A 239 3.03 23.75 14.30
CA ASN A 239 3.56 24.99 13.75
C ASN A 239 5.10 24.93 13.70
N ARG A 240 5.63 24.59 12.52
CA ARG A 240 7.07 24.57 12.21
C ARG A 240 7.46 25.58 11.15
N CYS A 241 6.54 26.45 10.74
CA CYS A 241 6.76 27.39 9.64
C CYS A 241 7.24 28.73 10.19
N ARG A 242 8.28 29.28 9.57
CA ARG A 242 8.74 30.65 9.75
C ARG A 242 8.70 31.38 8.43
N SER A 243 8.43 32.69 8.46
CA SER A 243 8.54 33.52 7.26
C SER A 243 9.99 33.55 6.76
N LEU A 244 10.14 33.96 5.50
CA LEU A 244 11.46 34.29 4.97
C LEU A 244 12.13 35.38 5.85
N PRO A 245 13.47 35.35 5.98
CA PRO A 245 14.18 36.41 6.67
C PRO A 245 14.04 37.74 5.91
N PRO A 246 14.02 38.88 6.62
CA PRO A 246 14.08 40.19 5.96
C PRO A 246 15.45 40.37 5.27
N PRO A 247 15.56 41.31 4.30
CA PRO A 247 16.83 41.68 3.68
C PRO A 247 17.89 42.02 4.74
N PRO A 248 19.18 41.67 4.53
CA PRO A 248 20.23 41.99 5.49
C PRO A 248 20.47 43.51 5.53
N THR A 249 20.25 44.11 6.71
CA THR A 249 20.48 45.55 6.96
C THR A 249 21.56 45.71 8.03
N GLY A 250 22.85 45.61 7.65
CA GLY A 250 23.99 45.89 8.54
C GLY A 250 25.12 44.86 8.53
N ARG A 251 26.14 45.11 9.38
CA ARG A 251 27.30 44.21 9.58
C ARG A 251 26.94 43.08 10.54
N GLY A 252 27.18 41.83 10.15
CA GLY A 252 26.94 40.63 10.96
C GLY A 252 26.38 39.47 10.15
N ARG A 253 26.21 38.30 10.80
CA ARG A 253 25.65 37.11 10.15
C ARG A 253 24.15 37.33 9.82
N PRO A 254 23.72 37.21 8.55
CA PRO A 254 22.32 37.37 8.17
C PRO A 254 21.40 36.41 8.93
N ARG A 255 20.19 36.88 9.27
CA ARG A 255 19.15 36.04 9.90
C ARG A 255 18.75 34.93 8.93
N ARG A 256 18.64 33.71 9.44
CA ARG A 256 18.19 32.54 8.66
C ARG A 256 16.67 32.40 8.60
N TYR A 257 15.94 33.05 9.49
CA TYR A 257 14.48 32.97 9.57
C TYR A 257 13.88 34.34 9.90
N GLY A 258 12.66 34.56 9.44
CA GLY A 258 11.81 35.64 9.91
C GLY A 258 10.92 35.23 11.10
N LYS A 259 9.77 35.89 11.22
CA LYS A 259 8.79 35.68 12.29
C LYS A 259 8.17 34.28 12.17
N ARG A 260 7.70 33.75 13.30
CA ARG A 260 6.96 32.48 13.30
C ARG A 260 5.63 32.67 12.57
N ALA A 261 5.30 31.77 11.65
CA ALA A 261 4.02 31.81 10.96
C ALA A 261 2.87 31.46 11.93
N PRO A 262 1.61 31.83 11.62
CA PRO A 262 0.45 31.40 12.40
C PRO A 262 0.33 29.87 12.47
N GLN A 263 -0.30 29.36 13.53
CA GLN A 263 -0.48 27.92 13.66
C GLN A 263 -1.38 27.38 12.54
N PRO A 264 -1.12 26.15 12.01
CA PRO A 264 -1.93 25.61 10.92
C PRO A 264 -3.45 25.60 11.17
N ALA A 265 -3.86 25.42 12.44
CA ALA A 265 -5.28 25.42 12.81
C ALA A 265 -5.91 26.82 12.87
N SER A 266 -5.14 27.89 13.13
CA SER A 266 -5.71 29.25 13.23
C SER A 266 -6.24 29.74 11.88
N TRP A 267 -5.63 29.28 10.78
CA TRP A 267 -6.11 29.56 9.42
C TRP A 267 -7.52 29.01 9.14
N LEU A 268 -8.01 28.05 9.94
CA LEU A 268 -9.39 27.57 9.80
C LEU A 268 -10.42 28.62 10.23
N ALA A 269 -10.06 29.57 11.09
CA ALA A 269 -10.96 30.63 11.52
C ALA A 269 -11.17 31.69 10.42
N THR A 270 -10.17 31.93 9.57
CA THR A 270 -10.23 32.95 8.51
C THR A 270 -11.03 32.47 7.31
N GLN A 271 -12.37 32.51 7.41
CA GLN A 271 -13.28 31.95 6.40
C GLN A 271 -13.13 32.58 5.01
N GLU A 272 -12.84 33.88 4.95
CA GLU A 272 -12.76 34.69 3.73
C GLU A 272 -11.62 34.27 2.79
N LEU A 273 -10.53 33.71 3.33
CA LEU A 273 -9.38 33.28 2.53
C LEU A 273 -9.61 31.95 1.80
N PHE A 274 -10.70 31.24 2.10
CA PHE A 274 -10.97 29.94 1.49
C PHE A 274 -11.41 30.06 0.03
N ARG A 275 -10.57 29.55 -0.86
CA ARG A 275 -10.93 29.31 -2.27
C ARG A 275 -11.59 27.95 -2.42
N ARG A 276 -12.38 27.78 -3.49
CA ARG A 276 -13.02 26.50 -3.83
C ARG A 276 -12.45 25.94 -5.13
N LYS A 277 -12.09 24.65 -5.14
CA LYS A 277 -11.74 23.92 -6.37
C LYS A 277 -12.58 22.67 -6.49
N ARG A 278 -13.21 22.46 -7.66
CA ARG A 278 -13.88 21.20 -7.98
C ARG A 278 -12.85 20.18 -8.44
N VAL A 279 -12.82 19.04 -7.78
CA VAL A 279 -11.86 17.96 -8.05
C VAL A 279 -12.62 16.65 -8.26
N LEU A 280 -12.24 15.89 -9.29
CA LEU A 280 -12.82 14.58 -9.54
C LEU A 280 -12.24 13.54 -8.58
N VAL A 281 -13.11 12.98 -7.74
CA VAL A 281 -12.76 12.02 -6.71
C VAL A 281 -13.80 10.91 -6.72
N ARG A 282 -13.34 9.68 -6.96
CA ARG A 282 -14.17 8.46 -6.95
C ARG A 282 -15.47 8.62 -7.76
N GLY A 283 -15.34 9.09 -9.00
CA GLY A 283 -16.46 9.31 -9.92
C GLY A 283 -17.32 10.54 -9.62
N ARG A 284 -17.00 11.34 -8.59
CA ARG A 284 -17.79 12.53 -8.20
C ARG A 284 -16.94 13.78 -8.25
N ARG A 285 -17.50 14.89 -8.74
CA ARG A 285 -16.86 16.21 -8.63
C ARG A 285 -17.17 16.78 -7.25
N ILE A 286 -16.15 16.87 -6.41
CA ILE A 286 -16.27 17.40 -5.04
C ILE A 286 -15.68 18.81 -5.02
N ALA A 287 -16.44 19.79 -4.55
CA ALA A 287 -15.93 21.12 -4.27
C ALA A 287 -15.15 21.10 -2.94
N MET A 288 -13.85 21.33 -3.00
CA MET A 288 -12.97 21.38 -1.83
C MET A 288 -12.62 22.83 -1.51
N ARG A 289 -12.77 23.18 -0.23
CA ARG A 289 -12.35 24.48 0.32
C ARG A 289 -10.89 24.40 0.75
N TYR A 290 -10.06 25.31 0.27
CA TYR A 290 -8.64 25.33 0.59
C TYR A 290 -8.08 26.76 0.71
N GLN A 291 -6.97 26.87 1.44
CA GLN A 291 -6.08 28.04 1.44
C GLN A 291 -4.64 27.57 1.14
N VAL A 292 -3.82 28.46 0.60
CA VAL A 292 -2.39 28.23 0.34
C VAL A 292 -1.61 29.39 0.94
N HIS A 293 -0.62 29.08 1.76
CA HIS A 293 0.19 30.07 2.48
C HIS A 293 1.68 29.78 2.33
N GLY A 294 2.49 30.83 2.31
CA GLY A 294 3.94 30.76 2.13
C GLY A 294 4.41 31.67 0.99
N PRO A 295 5.68 31.56 0.58
CA PRO A 295 6.66 30.57 1.04
C PRO A 295 7.05 30.72 2.51
N TYR A 296 7.27 29.59 3.18
CA TYR A 296 7.78 29.52 4.56
C TYR A 296 9.03 28.65 4.61
N LEU A 297 9.86 28.86 5.61
CA LEU A 297 10.97 27.97 5.96
C LEU A 297 10.54 27.03 7.10
N CYS A 298 10.97 25.77 7.02
CA CYS A 298 10.75 24.82 8.11
C CYS A 298 11.77 25.05 9.24
N ASP A 299 11.32 25.03 10.48
CA ASP A 299 12.18 25.09 11.67
C ASP A 299 13.28 24.01 11.62
N GLY A 300 14.53 24.45 11.76
CA GLY A 300 15.72 23.60 11.68
C GLY A 300 16.16 23.26 10.25
N VAL A 301 15.47 23.78 9.23
CA VAL A 301 15.74 23.52 7.81
C VAL A 301 15.60 24.83 7.00
N PRO A 302 16.54 25.78 7.17
CA PRO A 302 16.41 27.13 6.61
C PRO A 302 16.53 27.15 5.08
N ASP A 303 17.13 26.12 4.49
CA ASP A 303 17.39 26.03 3.06
C ASP A 303 16.26 25.32 2.29
N HIS A 304 15.20 24.88 2.99
CA HIS A 304 14.04 24.24 2.39
C HIS A 304 12.78 25.06 2.62
N ALA A 305 12.34 25.74 1.57
CA ALA A 305 11.05 26.41 1.56
C ALA A 305 9.90 25.42 1.37
N VAL A 306 8.76 25.74 1.97
CA VAL A 306 7.52 24.97 1.91
C VAL A 306 6.32 25.90 1.76
N PHE A 307 5.25 25.36 1.20
CA PHE A 307 3.92 25.96 1.25
C PHE A 307 3.03 25.17 2.21
N LEU A 308 2.21 25.88 2.97
CA LEU A 308 1.16 25.33 3.80
C LEU A 308 -0.16 25.34 3.04
N ILE A 309 -0.75 24.16 2.84
CA ILE A 309 -2.13 24.03 2.36
C ILE A 309 -3.05 23.67 3.51
N VAL A 310 -4.12 24.46 3.67
CA VAL A 310 -5.15 24.28 4.69
C VAL A 310 -6.43 23.85 4.00
N LEU A 311 -6.99 22.69 4.39
CA LEU A 311 -8.27 22.20 3.90
C LEU A 311 -9.36 22.45 4.93
N GLY A 312 -10.43 23.15 4.55
CA GLY A 312 -11.47 23.63 5.47
C GLY A 312 -12.48 22.57 5.95
N GLY A 313 -12.25 21.28 5.67
CA GLY A 313 -13.22 20.21 5.93
C GLY A 313 -14.45 20.29 5.01
N ALA A 314 -15.41 19.39 5.24
CA ALA A 314 -16.70 19.40 4.56
C ALA A 314 -17.76 18.63 5.34
N THR A 315 -19.00 19.09 5.30
CA THR A 315 -20.16 18.37 5.85
C THR A 315 -21.19 18.19 4.74
N TRP A 316 -21.81 17.01 4.66
CA TRP A 316 -22.85 16.72 3.66
C TRP A 316 -23.89 15.75 4.24
N GLN A 317 -25.13 15.81 3.76
CA GLN A 317 -26.16 14.85 4.16
C GLN A 317 -25.94 13.49 3.49
N ARG A 318 -25.94 12.41 4.26
CA ARG A 318 -25.57 11.06 3.81
C ARG A 318 -26.77 10.19 3.42
N VAL A 319 -27.96 10.42 3.99
CA VAL A 319 -29.18 9.63 3.78
C VAL A 319 -30.40 10.55 3.76
N LYS A 320 -31.33 10.36 2.79
CA LYS A 320 -32.57 11.14 2.66
C LYS A 320 -33.62 10.84 3.75
N ARG A 321 -33.77 9.56 4.14
CA ARG A 321 -34.81 9.11 5.09
C ARG A 321 -34.50 9.37 6.57
N ARG A 322 -33.23 9.51 6.94
CA ARG A 322 -32.75 9.92 8.28
C ARG A 322 -31.47 10.72 8.11
N PRO A 323 -31.47 12.06 8.29
CA PRO A 323 -30.34 12.90 7.94
C PRO A 323 -29.15 12.63 8.88
N ARG A 324 -28.30 11.66 8.52
CA ARG A 324 -26.96 11.53 9.11
C ARG A 324 -26.03 12.45 8.34
N LEU A 325 -25.42 13.41 9.04
CA LEU A 325 -24.38 14.27 8.47
C LEU A 325 -23.10 13.45 8.31
N GLY A 326 -22.64 13.29 7.07
CA GLY A 326 -21.26 12.93 6.79
C GLY A 326 -20.38 14.14 7.04
N ARG A 327 -19.32 13.97 7.83
CA ARG A 327 -18.34 15.01 8.13
C ARG A 327 -16.96 14.56 7.70
N ARG A 328 -16.19 15.50 7.14
CA ARG A 328 -14.77 15.39 6.88
C ARG A 328 -14.09 16.49 7.67
N GLU A 329 -13.21 16.10 8.57
CA GLU A 329 -12.43 17.05 9.34
C GLU A 329 -11.49 17.88 8.45
N PRO A 330 -11.23 19.13 8.85
CA PRO A 330 -10.15 19.93 8.28
C PRO A 330 -8.79 19.21 8.37
N ALA A 331 -7.88 19.56 7.47
CA ALA A 331 -6.53 19.01 7.48
C ALA A 331 -5.53 20.00 6.89
N CYS A 332 -4.34 20.07 7.47
CA CYS A 332 -3.26 20.92 6.98
C CYS A 332 -2.10 20.06 6.47
N SER A 333 -1.42 20.50 5.41
CA SER A 333 -0.28 19.80 4.84
C SER A 333 0.81 20.78 4.41
N LEU A 334 2.07 20.42 4.63
CA LEU A 334 3.22 21.12 4.09
C LEU A 334 3.63 20.46 2.78
N ILE A 335 3.96 21.29 1.80
CA ILE A 335 4.45 20.85 0.50
C ILE A 335 5.79 21.50 0.21
N THR A 336 6.76 20.73 -0.27
CA THR A 336 8.04 21.25 -0.76
C THR A 336 7.82 22.35 -1.81
N ALA A 337 8.46 23.49 -1.62
CA ALA A 337 8.56 24.53 -2.64
C ALA A 337 9.79 24.29 -3.52
N VAL A 338 9.75 24.80 -4.73
CA VAL A 338 10.85 24.79 -5.69
C VAL A 338 11.12 26.21 -6.13
N THR A 339 12.39 26.55 -6.31
CA THR A 339 12.80 27.85 -6.83
C THR A 339 12.64 27.86 -8.35
N THR A 340 11.92 28.84 -8.86
CA THR A 340 12.03 29.38 -10.22
C THR A 340 12.91 30.64 -10.16
N ASP A 341 13.34 31.17 -11.31
CA ASP A 341 14.38 32.22 -11.45
C ASP A 341 14.29 33.36 -10.42
N THR A 342 13.09 33.75 -9.97
CA THR A 342 12.88 34.78 -8.94
C THR A 342 11.97 34.38 -7.78
N ASP A 343 11.33 33.21 -7.82
CA ASP A 343 10.18 32.89 -6.95
C ASP A 343 10.16 31.47 -6.41
N TRP A 344 9.44 31.26 -5.32
CA TRP A 344 9.14 29.92 -4.81
C TRP A 344 7.77 29.48 -5.31
N VAL A 345 7.71 28.31 -5.94
CA VAL A 345 6.45 27.74 -6.45
C VAL A 345 6.25 26.31 -5.95
N VAL A 346 5.01 25.83 -6.04
CA VAL A 346 4.69 24.42 -5.74
C VAL A 346 4.80 23.62 -7.05
N PRO A 347 5.52 22.47 -7.08
CA PRO A 347 5.76 21.69 -8.30
C PRO A 347 4.52 20.96 -8.85
N LEU A 348 3.34 21.21 -8.28
CA LEU A 348 2.07 20.60 -8.66
C LEU A 348 0.97 21.64 -8.64
N SER A 349 0.02 21.53 -9.56
CA SER A 349 -1.19 22.33 -9.48
C SER A 349 -1.96 22.03 -8.19
N VAL A 350 -2.60 23.05 -7.63
CA VAL A 350 -3.42 22.89 -6.42
C VAL A 350 -4.47 21.78 -6.60
N GLY A 351 -5.12 21.71 -7.77
CA GLY A 351 -6.08 20.65 -8.06
C GLY A 351 -5.50 19.23 -7.94
N GLN A 352 -4.26 19.01 -8.40
CA GLN A 352 -3.58 17.73 -8.25
C GLN A 352 -3.26 17.42 -6.79
N ILE A 353 -2.80 18.42 -6.02
CA ILE A 353 -2.50 18.27 -4.59
C ILE A 353 -3.76 17.88 -3.82
N LEU A 354 -4.85 18.62 -4.01
CA LEU A 354 -6.15 18.35 -3.38
C LEU A 354 -6.64 16.92 -3.69
N ALA A 355 -6.53 16.52 -4.96
CA ALA A 355 -6.92 15.18 -5.39
C ALA A 355 -6.06 14.09 -4.73
N TRP A 356 -4.75 14.30 -4.58
CA TRP A 356 -3.84 13.34 -3.96
C TRP A 356 -3.99 13.28 -2.45
N VAL A 357 -4.09 14.41 -1.77
CA VAL A 357 -4.35 14.48 -0.33
C VAL A 357 -5.68 13.80 0.01
N TRP A 358 -6.69 13.89 -0.86
CA TRP A 358 -7.92 13.11 -0.69
C TRP A 358 -7.67 11.60 -0.72
N GLN A 359 -6.79 11.14 -1.60
CA GLN A 359 -6.57 9.72 -1.88
C GLN A 359 -5.48 9.08 -1.00
N CYS A 360 -4.88 9.82 -0.07
CA CYS A 360 -3.84 9.28 0.81
C CYS A 360 -4.28 8.05 1.63
N TRP A 361 -5.58 7.95 1.94
CA TRP A 361 -6.21 6.81 2.64
C TRP A 361 -6.10 5.48 1.87
N GLU A 362 -5.78 5.47 0.57
CA GLU A 362 -5.64 4.20 -0.19
C GLU A 362 -4.54 3.30 0.37
N ARG A 363 -3.52 3.88 1.03
CA ARG A 363 -2.49 3.10 1.73
C ARG A 363 -3.07 2.27 2.86
N GLU A 364 -3.99 2.83 3.64
CA GLU A 364 -4.68 2.12 4.70
C GLU A 364 -5.57 1.00 4.14
N VAL A 365 -6.21 1.23 2.98
CA VAL A 365 -6.99 0.19 2.29
C VAL A 365 -6.08 -0.97 1.90
N ALA A 366 -4.94 -0.68 1.27
CA ALA A 366 -3.97 -1.70 0.89
C ALA A 366 -3.41 -2.43 2.13
N GLN A 367 -3.12 -1.74 3.23
CA GLN A 367 -2.70 -2.39 4.48
C GLN A 367 -3.78 -3.31 5.06
N ARG A 368 -5.06 -2.90 5.04
CA ARG A 368 -6.18 -3.75 5.48
C ARG A 368 -6.28 -5.00 4.60
N GLU A 369 -6.14 -4.86 3.29
CA GLU A 369 -6.17 -6.00 2.36
C GLU A 369 -4.91 -6.87 2.45
N LEU A 370 -3.74 -6.30 2.74
CA LEU A 370 -2.52 -7.05 3.03
C LEU A 370 -2.71 -7.94 4.28
N ASN A 371 -3.39 -7.41 5.30
CA ASN A 371 -3.67 -8.15 6.52
C ASN A 371 -4.77 -9.20 6.36
N ALA A 372 -5.95 -8.80 5.87
CA ALA A 372 -7.11 -9.68 5.76
C ALA A 372 -7.06 -10.60 4.54
N GLY A 373 -6.45 -10.18 3.44
CA GLY A 373 -6.33 -10.92 2.20
C GLY A 373 -5.14 -11.87 2.22
N VAL A 374 -3.91 -11.37 2.03
CA VAL A 374 -2.73 -12.25 1.93
C VAL A 374 -2.16 -12.70 3.28
N GLY A 375 -2.72 -12.26 4.40
CA GLY A 375 -2.34 -12.73 5.73
C GLY A 375 -0.97 -12.26 6.21
N VAL A 376 -0.55 -11.02 5.95
CA VAL A 376 0.78 -10.51 6.39
C VAL A 376 0.99 -10.65 7.91
N GLY A 377 -0.09 -10.58 8.69
CA GLY A 377 -0.09 -10.80 10.13
C GLY A 377 -0.02 -12.27 10.58
N GLN A 378 -0.25 -13.22 9.68
CA GLN A 378 -0.46 -14.64 10.03
C GLN A 378 0.83 -15.46 10.04
N ASN A 379 1.88 -14.98 9.35
CA ASN A 379 3.19 -15.64 9.33
C ASN A 379 3.79 -15.73 10.75
N GLN A 380 3.92 -16.95 11.27
CA GLN A 380 4.68 -17.24 12.48
C GLN A 380 6.11 -17.59 12.05
N CYS A 381 7.06 -16.73 12.40
CA CYS A 381 8.46 -16.89 12.01
C CYS A 381 9.31 -16.92 13.28
N TRP A 382 10.16 -17.94 13.41
CA TRP A 382 11.03 -18.14 14.58
C TRP A 382 12.46 -17.66 14.32
N ASN A 383 12.90 -17.68 13.07
CA ASN A 383 14.23 -17.24 12.69
C ASN A 383 14.23 -15.73 12.41
N GLN A 384 15.27 -15.04 12.88
CA GLN A 384 15.43 -13.58 12.80
C GLN A 384 15.25 -13.04 11.38
N ARG A 385 15.84 -13.68 10.36
CA ARG A 385 15.68 -13.31 8.95
C ARG A 385 14.24 -13.49 8.48
N SER A 386 13.65 -14.67 8.74
CA SER A 386 12.28 -14.95 8.29
C SER A 386 11.25 -14.00 8.90
N ALA A 387 11.42 -13.57 10.15
CA ALA A 387 10.55 -12.61 10.81
C ALA A 387 10.57 -11.24 10.11
N VAL A 388 11.75 -10.83 9.62
CA VAL A 388 11.95 -9.58 8.89
C VAL A 388 11.43 -9.67 7.47
N VAL A 389 11.79 -10.71 6.71
CA VAL A 389 11.55 -10.80 5.26
C VAL A 389 10.15 -11.29 4.89
N SER A 390 9.45 -11.94 5.82
CA SER A 390 8.11 -12.48 5.55
C SER A 390 7.05 -11.39 5.29
N GLY A 391 7.20 -10.21 5.90
CA GLY A 391 6.39 -9.03 5.63
C GLY A 391 6.61 -8.49 4.21
N PRO A 392 7.85 -8.10 3.83
CA PRO A 392 8.21 -7.72 2.47
C PRO A 392 7.72 -8.71 1.41
N TRP A 393 7.93 -10.01 1.63
CA TRP A 393 7.45 -11.08 0.75
C TRP A 393 5.93 -11.03 0.52
N ARG A 394 5.15 -10.88 1.59
CA ARG A 394 3.67 -10.77 1.49
C ARG A 394 3.25 -9.46 0.80
N GLY A 395 3.98 -8.38 1.04
CA GLY A 395 3.84 -7.12 0.33
C GLY A 395 3.99 -7.30 -1.18
N TRP A 396 5.05 -8.01 -1.60
CA TRP A 396 5.31 -8.36 -3.00
C TRP A 396 4.21 -9.26 -3.59
N VAL A 397 3.80 -10.33 -2.90
CA VAL A 397 2.70 -11.22 -3.35
C VAL A 397 1.43 -10.40 -3.64
N TYR A 398 1.01 -9.57 -2.69
CA TYR A 398 -0.17 -8.71 -2.90
C TYR A 398 0.02 -7.74 -4.06
N ALA A 399 1.20 -7.13 -4.20
CA ALA A 399 1.47 -6.17 -5.26
C ALA A 399 1.38 -6.81 -6.66
N VAL A 400 1.99 -8.00 -6.84
CA VAL A 400 1.93 -8.76 -8.09
C VAL A 400 0.49 -9.11 -8.45
N LEU A 401 -0.29 -9.61 -7.47
CA LEU A 401 -1.68 -10.01 -7.71
C LEU A 401 -2.58 -8.82 -8.06
N VAL A 402 -2.42 -7.70 -7.33
CA VAL A 402 -3.18 -6.48 -7.61
C VAL A 402 -2.80 -5.89 -8.97
N LEU A 403 -1.51 -5.87 -9.31
CA LEU A 403 -1.05 -5.41 -10.61
C LEU A 403 -1.57 -6.30 -11.74
N ALA A 404 -1.52 -7.62 -11.59
CA ALA A 404 -2.08 -8.56 -12.56
C ALA A 404 -3.59 -8.35 -12.74
N GLY A 405 -4.34 -8.23 -11.64
CA GLY A 405 -5.77 -7.93 -11.68
C GLY A 405 -6.08 -6.63 -12.41
N TYR A 406 -5.26 -5.58 -12.20
CA TYR A 406 -5.41 -4.31 -12.92
C TYR A 406 -5.10 -4.40 -14.40
N ARG A 407 -4.09 -5.17 -14.77
CA ARG A 407 -3.75 -5.38 -16.17
C ARG A 407 -4.81 -6.19 -16.91
N THR A 408 -5.47 -7.11 -16.21
CA THR A 408 -6.51 -7.99 -16.75
C THR A 408 -7.86 -7.28 -16.85
N TRP A 409 -8.29 -6.58 -15.80
CA TRP A 409 -9.66 -6.09 -15.68
C TRP A 409 -9.78 -4.56 -15.66
N GLY A 410 -8.66 -3.85 -15.76
CA GLY A 410 -8.64 -2.40 -15.68
C GLY A 410 -8.87 -1.83 -14.27
N TRP A 411 -8.78 -0.50 -14.19
CA TRP A 411 -8.81 0.26 -12.93
C TRP A 411 -10.21 0.39 -12.32
N ILE A 412 -11.22 0.33 -13.17
CA ILE A 412 -12.65 0.50 -12.87
C ILE A 412 -13.36 -0.67 -13.53
N CYS A 413 -14.44 -1.14 -12.91
CA CYS A 413 -15.21 -2.29 -13.40
C CYS A 413 -14.32 -3.55 -13.49
N GLY A 414 -14.20 -4.27 -12.37
CA GLY A 414 -13.58 -5.59 -12.40
C GLY A 414 -14.47 -6.63 -13.12
N PRO A 415 -14.08 -7.92 -13.14
CA PRO A 415 -14.76 -8.94 -13.93
C PRO A 415 -16.23 -9.10 -13.55
N THR A 416 -17.03 -9.64 -14.47
CA THR A 416 -18.44 -9.95 -14.24
C THR A 416 -18.61 -10.81 -13.00
N ARG A 417 -19.60 -10.48 -12.18
CA ARG A 417 -19.86 -11.11 -10.88
C ARG A 417 -21.04 -12.06 -10.98
N PRO A 418 -21.01 -13.20 -10.26
CA PRO A 418 -22.18 -14.08 -10.17
C PRO A 418 -23.26 -13.52 -9.24
N GLU A 419 -22.94 -12.61 -8.32
CA GLU A 419 -23.87 -12.10 -7.30
C GLU A 419 -24.89 -11.11 -7.88
N ARG A 420 -26.06 -11.59 -8.34
CA ARG A 420 -27.13 -10.74 -8.93
C ARG A 420 -27.68 -9.66 -7.98
N TRP A 421 -27.69 -9.94 -6.67
CA TRP A 421 -28.22 -9.04 -5.64
C TRP A 421 -27.25 -7.92 -5.24
N TRP A 422 -25.98 -7.99 -5.64
CA TRP A 422 -25.01 -6.93 -5.37
C TRP A 422 -24.49 -6.30 -6.66
N ARG A 423 -24.86 -5.03 -6.86
CA ARG A 423 -24.47 -4.22 -8.04
C ARG A 423 -22.96 -3.92 -8.13
N GLY A 424 -22.17 -4.36 -7.16
CA GLY A 424 -20.73 -4.14 -7.13
C GLY A 424 -20.32 -2.72 -6.70
N ALA A 425 -19.01 -2.52 -6.55
CA ALA A 425 -18.41 -1.20 -6.41
C ALA A 425 -17.73 -0.80 -7.72
N GLN A 426 -17.84 0.49 -8.12
CA GLN A 426 -17.20 1.01 -9.34
C GLN A 426 -15.71 0.67 -9.41
N ARG A 427 -15.00 0.83 -8.29
CA ARG A 427 -13.64 0.31 -8.12
C ARG A 427 -13.69 -0.99 -7.32
N TRP A 428 -13.09 -2.04 -7.87
CA TRP A 428 -12.97 -3.32 -7.19
C TRP A 428 -11.90 -3.30 -6.09
N ARG A 429 -12.06 -4.19 -5.10
CA ARG A 429 -11.13 -4.44 -3.98
C ARG A 429 -10.52 -5.83 -4.12
N PHE A 430 -9.32 -6.04 -3.59
CA PHE A 430 -8.62 -7.33 -3.69
C PHE A 430 -9.49 -8.45 -3.13
N THR A 431 -10.03 -8.24 -1.93
CA THR A 431 -10.91 -9.18 -1.23
C THR A 431 -12.20 -9.44 -2.00
N THR A 432 -12.80 -8.41 -2.61
CA THR A 432 -14.02 -8.59 -3.42
C THR A 432 -13.77 -9.27 -4.76
N ARG A 433 -12.50 -9.53 -5.14
CA ARG A 433 -12.11 -10.24 -6.36
C ARG A 433 -11.43 -11.57 -6.09
N TRP A 434 -11.39 -11.99 -4.83
CA TRP A 434 -10.82 -13.26 -4.42
C TRP A 434 -11.43 -14.44 -5.19
N CYS A 435 -12.76 -14.44 -5.32
CA CYS A 435 -13.51 -15.41 -6.14
C CYS A 435 -13.07 -15.40 -7.61
N SER A 436 -12.80 -14.22 -8.20
CA SER A 436 -12.38 -14.12 -9.60
C SER A 436 -10.95 -14.65 -9.83
N TYR A 437 -10.04 -14.44 -8.88
CA TYR A 437 -8.70 -15.03 -8.93
C TYR A 437 -8.75 -16.56 -8.86
N ARG A 438 -9.59 -17.11 -7.98
CA ARG A 438 -9.79 -18.56 -7.85
C ARG A 438 -10.46 -19.17 -9.07
N ALA A 439 -11.52 -18.53 -9.59
CA ALA A 439 -12.19 -18.95 -10.81
C ALA A 439 -11.21 -19.03 -11.99
N ALA A 440 -10.34 -18.02 -12.12
CA ALA A 440 -9.29 -18.01 -13.12
C ALA A 440 -8.28 -19.17 -12.96
N LEU A 441 -7.92 -19.53 -11.72
CA LEU A 441 -7.02 -20.65 -11.43
C LEU A 441 -7.68 -22.02 -11.67
N TRP A 442 -8.97 -22.16 -11.37
CA TRP A 442 -9.71 -23.41 -11.57
C TRP A 442 -10.25 -23.57 -13.00
N GLY A 443 -10.08 -22.57 -13.87
CA GLY A 443 -10.64 -22.59 -15.22
C GLY A 443 -12.16 -22.55 -15.25
N THR A 444 -12.81 -22.00 -14.21
CA THR A 444 -14.27 -21.94 -14.09
C THR A 444 -14.82 -20.54 -14.37
N ALA A 445 -16.05 -20.47 -14.88
CA ALA A 445 -16.75 -19.19 -15.09
C ALA A 445 -17.07 -18.46 -13.76
N ALA A 446 -17.21 -19.21 -12.66
CA ALA A 446 -17.43 -18.68 -11.32
C ALA A 446 -16.75 -19.56 -10.26
N CYS A 447 -16.27 -18.93 -9.18
CA CYS A 447 -15.75 -19.63 -8.01
C CYS A 447 -16.93 -20.19 -7.21
N ARG A 448 -17.33 -21.41 -7.54
CA ARG A 448 -18.27 -22.22 -6.77
C ARG A 448 -17.45 -23.26 -6.02
N SER A 449 -16.87 -22.87 -4.88
CA SER A 449 -15.97 -23.76 -4.15
C SER A 449 -16.70 -25.01 -3.67
N LEU A 450 -17.96 -24.86 -3.24
CA LEU A 450 -18.88 -25.92 -2.82
C LEU A 450 -20.31 -25.38 -2.99
N TRP A 451 -20.98 -25.68 -4.09
CA TRP A 451 -22.39 -25.30 -4.28
C TRP A 451 -23.14 -26.44 -4.94
N THR A 452 -24.18 -26.94 -4.27
CA THR A 452 -25.12 -27.90 -4.82
C THR A 452 -26.05 -27.18 -5.79
N THR A 453 -26.43 -27.83 -6.88
CA THR A 453 -27.39 -27.27 -7.84
C THR A 453 -28.81 -27.12 -7.28
N SER A 454 -29.11 -27.74 -6.13
CA SER A 454 -30.41 -27.64 -5.45
C SER A 454 -30.56 -26.28 -4.75
N ALA A 455 -31.51 -25.46 -5.22
CA ALA A 455 -31.86 -24.19 -4.59
C ALA A 455 -32.72 -24.39 -3.33
N ASP A 456 -33.57 -25.43 -3.31
CA ASP A 456 -34.76 -25.44 -2.44
C ASP A 456 -34.85 -26.63 -1.46
N ASP A 457 -33.95 -27.62 -1.54
CA ASP A 457 -33.96 -28.77 -0.62
C ASP A 457 -32.70 -28.82 0.26
N TRP A 458 -32.92 -28.68 1.58
CA TRP A 458 -31.88 -28.71 2.60
C TRP A 458 -31.34 -30.13 2.88
N LEU A 459 -32.16 -31.17 2.73
CA LEU A 459 -31.75 -32.56 2.96
C LEU A 459 -30.79 -33.04 1.86
N ASN A 460 -31.06 -32.69 0.61
CA ASN A 460 -30.12 -32.94 -0.50
C ASN A 460 -28.81 -32.12 -0.40
N LYS A 461 -28.87 -30.93 0.23
CA LYS A 461 -27.66 -30.16 0.58
C LYS A 461 -26.85 -30.88 1.66
N GLU A 462 -27.49 -31.46 2.65
CA GLU A 462 -26.85 -32.11 3.79
C GLU A 462 -25.95 -33.29 3.37
N HIS A 463 -26.42 -34.20 2.52
CA HIS A 463 -25.62 -35.32 2.03
C HIS A 463 -24.38 -34.85 1.23
N THR A 464 -24.55 -33.82 0.40
CA THR A 464 -23.44 -33.25 -0.39
C THR A 464 -22.47 -32.45 0.49
N ILE A 465 -22.98 -31.73 1.49
CA ILE A 465 -22.18 -31.01 2.48
C ILE A 465 -21.39 -31.98 3.34
N ILE A 466 -21.95 -33.12 3.77
CA ILE A 466 -21.24 -34.15 4.55
C ILE A 466 -20.07 -34.72 3.74
N ALA A 467 -20.28 -35.05 2.46
CA ALA A 467 -19.22 -35.52 1.57
C ALA A 467 -18.09 -34.47 1.40
N LEU A 468 -18.45 -33.18 1.35
CA LEU A 468 -17.54 -32.07 1.14
C LEU A 468 -16.90 -31.51 2.42
N THR A 469 -17.51 -31.75 3.58
CA THR A 469 -17.04 -31.34 4.91
C THR A 469 -15.73 -32.02 5.25
N ASN A 470 -15.49 -33.23 4.73
CA ASN A 470 -14.21 -33.93 4.89
C ASN A 470 -13.05 -33.20 4.17
N ALA A 471 -13.30 -32.60 2.99
CA ALA A 471 -12.30 -31.81 2.28
C ALA A 471 -12.01 -30.45 2.96
N ALA A 472 -13.05 -29.80 3.50
CA ALA A 472 -12.89 -28.54 4.23
C ALA A 472 -12.26 -28.73 5.62
N ARG A 473 -12.60 -29.80 6.35
CA ARG A 473 -12.00 -30.16 7.65
C ARG A 473 -10.54 -30.64 7.51
N ALA A 474 -10.17 -31.26 6.39
CA ALA A 474 -8.77 -31.59 6.10
C ALA A 474 -7.89 -30.32 5.90
N ALA A 475 -8.47 -29.24 5.35
CA ALA A 475 -7.76 -27.97 5.15
C ALA A 475 -7.74 -27.05 6.39
N ALA A 476 -8.73 -27.18 7.29
CA ALA A 476 -8.85 -26.33 8.47
C ALA A 476 -8.43 -27.07 9.75
N ARG A 477 -7.16 -26.97 10.16
CA ARG A 477 -6.76 -27.19 11.56
C ARG A 477 -6.54 -25.84 12.27
N ALA A 478 -6.98 -25.78 13.52
CA ALA A 478 -7.03 -24.61 14.42
C ALA A 478 -5.69 -23.86 14.62
#